data_AF-A0A9X7SYR6-F1
#
_entry.id   AF-A0A9X7SYR6-F1
#
_cell.length_a   1.000
_cell.length_b   1.000
_cell.length_c   1.000
_cell.angle_alpha   90.00
_cell.angle_beta   90.00
_cell.angle_gamma   90.00
#
_symmetry.space_group_name_H-M   'P 1'
#
loop_
_entity.id
_entity.type
_entity.pdbx_description
1 polymer ?
#
loop_
_entity_poly.entity_id
_entity_poly.type
_entity_poly.pdbx_seq_one_letter_code
_entity_poly.pdbx_strand_id
1 'polypeptide(L)'
;MANLSRVVSNPYTNETVTFLKTTEETNGEYLLFRTDLPPDNGIFLHYHTELTETFEGISGNLEVKIDGKKIILKPGEKLDIPRDHIHGFYNPSNEFVSFTAEIRPAGTFESFVRCGYGLDTDGRSFYMPFLKQYLPKNILLLGTLFKMGQFYVPYLPLFLQKALFGLLAKLAHWTGSDKSLEKYYKGSVAKEALPQEPLQKTP
;
A
#
# COMPACT_ATOMS: atom_id res chain seq x y z
N MET A 1 19.18 10.84 -9.58
CA MET A 1 17.81 10.48 -9.16
C MET A 1 17.91 9.15 -8.46
N ALA A 2 17.34 9.01 -7.26
CA ALA A 2 17.48 7.78 -6.52
C ALA A 2 16.58 6.70 -7.14
N ASN A 3 17.16 5.58 -7.56
CA ASN A 3 16.47 4.55 -8.32
C ASN A 3 15.71 3.63 -7.37
N LEU A 4 14.53 4.06 -6.91
CA LEU A 4 13.65 3.24 -6.08
C LEU A 4 13.22 1.98 -6.85
N SER A 5 13.14 0.85 -6.14
CA SER A 5 12.61 -0.38 -6.74
C SER A 5 11.21 -0.14 -7.33
N ARG A 6 10.96 -0.72 -8.50
CA ARG A 6 9.64 -0.76 -9.14
C ARG A 6 8.71 -1.75 -8.47
N VAL A 7 9.24 -2.69 -7.68
CA VAL A 7 8.47 -3.74 -7.02
C VAL A 7 8.69 -3.69 -5.53
N VAL A 8 7.60 -3.76 -4.78
CA VAL A 8 7.60 -4.04 -3.34
C VAL A 8 6.77 -5.30 -3.09
N SER A 9 7.13 -6.08 -2.09
CA SER A 9 6.45 -7.33 -1.79
C SER A 9 6.28 -7.54 -0.29
N ASN A 10 5.18 -8.20 0.09
CA ASN A 10 4.98 -8.64 1.44
C ASN A 10 5.68 -10.01 1.60
N PRO A 11 6.68 -10.14 2.49
CA PRO A 11 7.46 -11.36 2.63
C PRO A 11 6.68 -12.53 3.25
N TYR A 12 5.49 -12.27 3.80
CA TYR A 12 4.68 -13.27 4.49
C TYR A 12 3.55 -13.82 3.60
N THR A 13 2.97 -12.98 2.75
CA THR A 13 1.85 -13.37 1.87
C THR A 13 2.28 -13.62 0.43
N ASN A 14 3.46 -13.16 0.02
CA ASN A 14 3.91 -13.07 -1.37
C ASN A 14 3.09 -12.12 -2.26
N GLU A 15 2.26 -11.25 -1.67
CA GLU A 15 1.66 -10.14 -2.40
C GLU A 15 2.75 -9.23 -2.95
N THR A 16 2.58 -8.80 -4.21
CA THR A 16 3.52 -7.85 -4.83
C THR A 16 2.79 -6.66 -5.41
N VAL A 17 3.41 -5.49 -5.32
CA VAL A 17 2.97 -4.27 -5.98
C VAL A 17 4.07 -3.79 -6.91
N THR A 18 3.72 -3.62 -8.19
CA THR A 18 4.60 -3.12 -9.25
C THR A 18 4.17 -1.72 -9.69
N PHE A 19 5.01 -0.72 -9.46
CA PHE A 19 4.77 0.67 -9.86
C PHE A 19 4.96 0.85 -11.38
N LEU A 20 3.84 0.99 -12.10
CA LEU A 20 3.80 1.18 -13.56
C LEU A 20 4.06 2.63 -13.97
N LYS A 21 3.52 3.59 -13.18
CA LYS A 21 3.84 5.01 -13.26
C LYS A 21 3.97 5.56 -11.84
N THR A 22 5.15 6.07 -11.50
CA THR A 22 5.39 6.69 -10.18
C THR A 22 4.81 8.09 -10.12
N THR A 23 4.64 8.58 -8.89
CA THR A 23 4.26 9.96 -8.56
C THR A 23 5.19 10.97 -9.24
N GLU A 24 6.50 10.67 -9.30
CA GLU A 24 7.48 11.53 -9.96
C GLU A 24 7.28 11.55 -11.48
N GLU A 25 7.05 10.39 -12.10
CA GLU A 25 6.87 10.28 -13.56
C GLU A 25 5.62 10.99 -14.09
N THR A 26 4.61 11.14 -13.25
CA THR A 26 3.34 11.80 -13.58
C THR A 26 3.26 13.24 -13.05
N ASN A 27 4.35 13.78 -12.50
CA ASN A 27 4.37 15.08 -11.83
C ASN A 27 3.27 15.21 -10.75
N GLY A 28 2.93 14.10 -10.08
CA GLY A 28 1.93 14.05 -9.02
C GLY A 28 0.47 13.96 -9.50
N GLU A 29 0.21 13.94 -10.81
CA GLU A 29 -1.15 13.89 -11.34
C GLU A 29 -1.86 12.58 -10.98
N TYR A 30 -1.16 11.45 -11.11
CA TYR A 30 -1.68 10.14 -10.73
C TYR A 30 -0.57 9.14 -10.39
N LEU A 31 -0.89 8.14 -9.59
CA LEU A 31 -0.03 6.97 -9.35
C LEU A 31 -0.69 5.77 -10.01
N LEU A 32 0.06 4.94 -10.73
CA LEU A 32 -0.46 3.69 -11.31
C LEU A 32 0.41 2.52 -10.88
N PHE A 33 -0.19 1.51 -10.27
CA PHE A 33 0.50 0.29 -9.91
C PHE A 33 -0.35 -0.96 -10.18
N ARG A 34 0.32 -2.09 -10.41
CA ARG A 34 -0.30 -3.42 -10.46
C ARG A 34 -0.13 -4.08 -9.11
N THR A 35 -1.18 -4.72 -8.62
CA THR A 35 -1.13 -5.62 -7.47
C THR A 35 -1.33 -7.05 -7.95
N ASP A 36 -0.42 -7.94 -7.58
CA ASP A 36 -0.56 -9.39 -7.73
C ASP A 36 -0.92 -9.97 -6.35
N LEU A 37 -2.20 -10.25 -6.15
CA LEU A 37 -2.83 -10.54 -4.87
C LEU A 37 -2.97 -12.07 -4.68
N PRO A 38 -2.34 -12.66 -3.64
CA PRO A 38 -2.42 -14.09 -3.36
C PRO A 38 -3.81 -14.53 -2.88
N PRO A 39 -4.08 -15.84 -2.82
CA PRO A 39 -5.27 -16.41 -2.19
C PRO A 39 -5.50 -15.92 -0.76
N ASP A 40 -6.77 -15.80 -0.34
CA ASP A 40 -7.18 -15.39 1.02
C ASP A 40 -6.52 -14.08 1.50
N ASN A 41 -6.33 -13.14 0.59
CA ASN A 41 -5.70 -11.85 0.88
C ASN A 41 -6.51 -10.67 0.32
N GLY A 42 -6.32 -9.48 0.88
CA GLY A 42 -7.06 -8.29 0.50
C GLY A 42 -6.88 -7.14 1.48
N ILE A 43 -7.60 -6.05 1.25
CA ILE A 43 -7.64 -4.88 2.14
C ILE A 43 -9.06 -4.73 2.68
N PHE A 44 -9.16 -4.57 3.99
CA PHE A 44 -10.43 -4.37 4.71
C PHE A 44 -11.15 -3.08 4.31
N LEU A 45 -12.39 -2.90 4.77
CA LEU A 45 -13.19 -1.73 4.42
C LEU A 45 -12.58 -0.41 4.93
N HIS A 46 -12.35 0.52 4.02
CA HIS A 46 -11.77 1.83 4.23
C HIS A 46 -12.34 2.87 3.26
N TYR A 47 -11.94 4.13 3.38
CA TYR A 47 -12.25 5.19 2.44
C TYR A 47 -11.16 6.26 2.44
N HIS A 48 -11.15 7.08 1.39
CA HIS A 48 -10.21 8.19 1.23
C HIS A 48 -10.93 9.53 1.08
N THR A 49 -10.43 10.56 1.76
CA THR A 49 -11.07 11.90 1.76
C THR A 49 -10.48 12.89 0.77
N GLU A 50 -9.36 12.56 0.11
CA GLU A 50 -8.67 13.51 -0.78
C GLU A 50 -8.40 12.95 -2.18
N LEU A 51 -8.49 11.64 -2.35
CA LEU A 51 -8.18 10.93 -3.60
C LEU A 51 -9.34 10.03 -4.04
N THR A 52 -9.33 9.70 -5.33
CA THR A 52 -10.14 8.65 -5.95
C THR A 52 -9.24 7.49 -6.35
N GLU A 53 -9.82 6.31 -6.44
CA GLU A 53 -9.16 5.12 -6.96
C GLU A 53 -9.91 4.57 -8.18
N THR A 54 -9.20 4.03 -9.16
CA THR A 54 -9.80 3.25 -10.25
C THR A 54 -9.11 1.90 -10.30
N PHE A 55 -9.88 0.83 -10.16
CA PHE A 55 -9.38 -0.55 -10.31
C PHE A 55 -9.66 -1.06 -11.72
N GLU A 56 -8.69 -1.76 -12.32
CA GLU A 56 -8.85 -2.49 -13.59
C GLU A 56 -8.40 -3.94 -13.42
N GLY A 57 -9.28 -4.89 -13.71
CA GLY A 57 -8.94 -6.32 -13.62
C GLY A 57 -7.97 -6.74 -14.73
N ILE A 58 -6.93 -7.51 -14.39
CA ILE A 58 -5.96 -8.06 -15.37
C ILE A 58 -6.12 -9.57 -15.52
N SER A 59 -6.14 -10.31 -14.41
CA SER A 59 -6.31 -11.77 -14.41
C SER A 59 -6.95 -12.25 -13.12
N GLY A 60 -7.75 -13.32 -13.21
CA GLY A 60 -8.58 -13.78 -12.10
C GLY A 60 -9.77 -12.84 -11.85
N ASN A 61 -10.48 -13.06 -10.76
CA ASN A 61 -11.69 -12.32 -10.40
C ASN A 61 -11.48 -11.65 -9.03
N LEU A 62 -11.34 -10.33 -9.01
CA LEU A 62 -11.21 -9.57 -7.77
C LEU A 62 -12.59 -9.32 -7.17
N GLU A 63 -12.80 -9.68 -5.92
CA GLU A 63 -13.99 -9.25 -5.19
C GLU A 63 -13.76 -7.85 -4.63
N VAL A 64 -14.56 -6.88 -5.05
CA VAL A 64 -14.55 -5.52 -4.50
C VAL A 64 -15.87 -5.28 -3.78
N LYS A 65 -15.82 -4.83 -2.53
CA LYS A 65 -16.99 -4.35 -1.81
C LYS A 65 -16.95 -2.83 -1.82
N ILE A 66 -18.01 -2.17 -2.31
CA ILE A 66 -18.18 -0.72 -2.30
C ILE A 66 -19.58 -0.37 -1.79
N ASP A 67 -19.67 0.50 -0.78
CA ASP A 67 -20.92 0.96 -0.14
C ASP A 67 -21.88 -0.18 0.20
N GLY A 68 -21.34 -1.27 0.72
CA GLY A 68 -22.10 -2.46 1.12
C GLY A 68 -22.43 -3.43 -0.02
N LYS A 69 -22.19 -3.07 -1.29
CA LYS A 69 -22.40 -3.93 -2.45
C LYS A 69 -21.13 -4.70 -2.80
N LYS A 70 -21.29 -5.98 -3.15
CA LYS A 70 -20.21 -6.82 -3.66
C LYS A 70 -20.23 -6.77 -5.19
N ILE A 71 -19.07 -6.52 -5.78
CA ILE A 71 -18.80 -6.50 -7.22
C ILE A 71 -17.69 -7.50 -7.48
N ILE A 72 -17.83 -8.30 -8.54
CA ILE A 72 -16.75 -9.16 -9.03
C ILE A 72 -16.15 -8.47 -10.24
N LEU A 73 -14.94 -7.94 -10.10
CA LEU A 73 -14.20 -7.26 -11.14
C LEU A 73 -13.42 -8.30 -11.96
N LYS A 74 -13.83 -8.49 -13.21
CA LYS A 74 -13.23 -9.45 -14.13
C LYS A 74 -12.10 -8.81 -14.96
N PRO A 75 -11.27 -9.61 -15.66
CA PRO A 75 -10.27 -9.10 -16.56
C PRO A 75 -10.85 -8.14 -17.62
N GLY A 76 -10.24 -6.97 -17.76
CA GLY A 76 -10.66 -5.90 -18.68
C GLY A 76 -11.80 -5.01 -18.15
N GLU A 77 -12.43 -5.34 -17.03
CA GLU A 77 -13.44 -4.48 -16.40
C GLU A 77 -12.77 -3.41 -15.52
N LYS A 78 -13.42 -2.25 -15.42
CA LYS A 78 -13.00 -1.12 -14.58
C LYS A 78 -14.04 -0.80 -13.52
N LEU A 79 -13.58 -0.39 -12.34
CA LEU A 79 -14.41 0.09 -11.26
C LEU A 79 -13.80 1.37 -10.67
N ASP A 80 -14.53 2.47 -10.81
CA ASP A 80 -14.17 3.74 -10.18
C ASP A 80 -14.69 3.78 -8.73
N ILE A 81 -13.83 4.27 -7.84
CA ILE A 81 -14.08 4.46 -6.43
C ILE A 81 -13.98 5.96 -6.15
N PRO A 82 -15.13 6.66 -6.04
CA PRO A 82 -15.12 8.07 -5.70
C PRO A 82 -14.60 8.31 -4.28
N ARG A 83 -14.16 9.55 -4.04
CA ARG A 83 -13.79 10.03 -2.71
C ARG A 83 -14.93 9.81 -1.72
N ASP A 84 -14.60 9.49 -0.48
CA ASP A 84 -15.51 9.26 0.65
C ASP A 84 -16.40 8.01 0.52
N HIS A 85 -16.26 7.21 -0.55
CA HIS A 85 -16.94 5.93 -0.68
C HIS A 85 -16.21 4.83 0.09
N ILE A 86 -16.97 4.02 0.82
CA ILE A 86 -16.40 2.94 1.64
C ILE A 86 -16.17 1.74 0.74
N HIS A 87 -14.92 1.28 0.67
CA HIS A 87 -14.54 0.18 -0.19
C HIS A 87 -13.47 -0.72 0.42
N GLY A 88 -13.31 -1.91 -0.14
CA GLY A 88 -12.24 -2.86 0.15
C GLY A 88 -12.26 -3.95 -0.90
N PHE A 89 -11.16 -4.69 -1.02
CA PHE A 89 -11.04 -5.75 -2.01
C PHE A 89 -10.48 -7.02 -1.40
N TYR A 90 -10.78 -8.16 -2.01
CA TYR A 90 -10.39 -9.46 -1.53
C TYR A 90 -10.24 -10.45 -2.68
N ASN A 91 -9.29 -11.38 -2.55
CA ASN A 91 -9.15 -12.53 -3.42
C ASN A 91 -9.76 -13.77 -2.74
N PRO A 92 -10.99 -14.17 -3.10
CA PRO A 92 -11.64 -15.36 -2.53
C PRO A 92 -11.19 -16.67 -3.19
N SER A 93 -10.35 -16.61 -4.22
CA SER A 93 -9.93 -17.79 -4.98
C SER A 93 -8.71 -18.48 -4.36
N ASN A 94 -8.35 -19.64 -4.91
CA ASN A 94 -7.13 -20.39 -4.59
C ASN A 94 -5.95 -20.06 -5.53
N GLU A 95 -6.13 -19.11 -6.44
CA GLU A 95 -5.12 -18.66 -7.41
C GLU A 95 -4.79 -17.18 -7.18
N PHE A 96 -3.72 -16.67 -7.79
CA PHE A 96 -3.44 -15.23 -7.79
C PHE A 96 -4.47 -14.45 -8.61
N VAL A 97 -4.81 -13.26 -8.13
CA VAL A 97 -5.59 -12.25 -8.87
C VAL A 97 -4.70 -11.04 -9.12
N SER A 98 -4.70 -10.54 -10.35
CA SER A 98 -3.93 -9.36 -10.73
C SER A 98 -4.87 -8.24 -11.19
N PHE A 99 -4.61 -7.02 -10.72
CA PHE A 99 -5.36 -5.82 -11.10
C PHE A 99 -4.46 -4.59 -11.03
N THR A 100 -4.81 -3.51 -11.73
CA THR A 100 -4.19 -2.20 -11.49
C THR A 100 -5.05 -1.36 -10.55
N ALA A 101 -4.39 -0.44 -9.85
CA ALA A 101 -5.02 0.66 -9.14
C ALA A 101 -4.38 1.97 -9.60
N GLU A 102 -5.22 2.89 -10.09
CA GLU A 102 -4.86 4.27 -10.39
C GLU A 102 -5.37 5.19 -9.28
N ILE A 103 -4.48 6.02 -8.72
CA ILE A 103 -4.78 6.93 -7.61
C ILE A 103 -4.68 8.36 -8.10
N ARG A 104 -5.74 9.16 -7.90
CA ARG A 104 -5.78 10.57 -8.32
C ARG A 104 -6.26 11.52 -7.20
N PRO A 105 -5.52 12.59 -6.89
CA PRO A 105 -4.13 12.84 -7.26
C PRO A 105 -3.19 11.82 -6.59
N ALA A 106 -1.96 11.66 -7.10
CA ALA A 106 -0.99 10.71 -6.52
C ALA A 106 -0.65 11.03 -5.05
N GLY A 107 -0.48 12.33 -4.75
CA GLY A 107 -0.19 12.83 -3.41
C GLY A 107 0.98 12.09 -2.75
N THR A 108 0.76 11.61 -1.52
CA THR A 108 1.73 10.81 -0.77
C THR A 108 1.43 9.31 -0.79
N PHE A 109 0.52 8.86 -1.66
CA PHE A 109 0.04 7.48 -1.65
C PHE A 109 1.13 6.47 -2.02
N GLU A 110 2.02 6.81 -2.97
CA GLU A 110 3.17 5.96 -3.27
C GLU A 110 4.07 5.77 -2.05
N SER A 111 4.28 6.84 -1.28
CA SER A 111 5.07 6.77 -0.04
C SER A 111 4.37 5.87 0.99
N PHE A 112 3.05 5.96 1.10
CA PHE A 112 2.24 5.09 1.97
C PHE A 112 2.44 3.61 1.61
N VAL A 113 2.26 3.25 0.33
CA VAL A 113 2.45 1.87 -0.17
C VAL A 113 3.87 1.39 0.14
N ARG A 114 4.89 2.15 -0.29
CA ARG A 114 6.30 1.77 -0.07
C ARG A 114 6.64 1.60 1.40
N CYS A 115 6.14 2.47 2.28
CA CYS A 115 6.39 2.37 3.71
C CYS A 115 5.71 1.15 4.34
N GLY A 116 4.48 0.81 3.92
CA GLY A 116 3.76 -0.37 4.38
C GLY A 116 4.58 -1.65 4.15
N TYR A 117 4.90 -1.94 2.88
CA TYR A 117 5.71 -3.13 2.55
C TYR A 117 7.13 -3.05 3.12
N GLY A 118 7.76 -1.86 3.14
CA GLY A 118 9.09 -1.69 3.70
C GLY A 118 9.17 -2.01 5.19
N LEU A 119 8.13 -1.69 5.96
CA LEU A 119 8.03 -2.08 7.37
C LEU A 119 7.83 -3.59 7.53
N ASP A 120 7.04 -4.21 6.66
CA ASP A 120 6.83 -5.66 6.65
C ASP A 120 8.13 -6.40 6.34
N THR A 121 8.85 -5.98 5.29
CA THR A 121 10.17 -6.53 4.90
C THR A 121 11.19 -6.43 6.04
N ASP A 122 11.20 -5.31 6.78
CA ASP A 122 12.14 -5.11 7.89
C ASP A 122 11.70 -5.78 9.20
N GLY A 123 10.59 -6.54 9.21
CA GLY A 123 10.05 -7.16 10.45
C GLY A 123 9.57 -6.15 11.49
N ARG A 124 9.26 -4.92 11.06
CA ARG A 124 8.81 -3.80 11.89
C ARG A 124 7.28 -3.71 11.99
N SER A 125 6.59 -4.64 11.35
CA SER A 125 5.15 -4.83 11.48
C SER A 125 4.82 -6.05 12.32
N PHE A 126 3.59 -6.10 12.83
CA PHE A 126 3.00 -7.29 13.43
C PHE A 126 1.66 -7.58 12.75
N TYR A 127 1.31 -8.86 12.63
CA TYR A 127 0.05 -9.28 12.02
C TYR A 127 -1.10 -9.10 13.00
N MET A 128 -2.19 -8.47 12.55
CA MET A 128 -3.41 -8.27 13.32
C MET A 128 -4.53 -9.18 12.79
N PRO A 129 -4.83 -10.31 13.44
CA PRO A 129 -5.72 -11.33 12.88
C PRO A 129 -7.13 -10.85 12.53
N PHE A 130 -7.70 -9.93 13.32
CA PHE A 130 -9.06 -9.44 13.09
C PHE A 130 -9.18 -8.48 11.90
N LEU A 131 -8.07 -7.85 11.46
CA LEU A 131 -8.02 -7.02 10.26
C LEU A 131 -7.47 -7.77 9.05
N LYS A 132 -6.91 -8.98 9.26
CA LYS A 132 -6.05 -9.67 8.30
C LYS A 132 -4.96 -8.77 7.71
N GLN A 133 -4.42 -7.85 8.51
CA GLN A 133 -3.49 -6.82 8.05
C GLN A 133 -2.24 -6.74 8.94
N TYR A 134 -1.11 -6.43 8.33
CA TYR A 134 0.11 -6.05 9.03
C TYR A 134 0.07 -4.57 9.43
N LEU A 135 0.35 -4.28 10.70
CA LEU A 135 0.40 -2.93 11.25
C LEU A 135 1.80 -2.63 11.82
N PRO A 136 2.27 -1.37 11.77
CA PRO A 136 3.55 -1.00 12.38
C PRO A 136 3.57 -1.29 13.88
N LYS A 137 4.65 -1.91 14.37
CA LYS A 137 4.89 -2.11 15.81
C LYS A 137 5.01 -0.78 16.57
N ASN A 138 5.55 0.25 15.92
CA ASN A 138 5.60 1.60 16.49
C ASN A 138 4.32 2.35 16.13
N ILE A 139 3.45 2.58 17.12
CA ILE A 139 2.17 3.27 16.95
C ILE A 139 2.29 4.70 16.43
N LEU A 140 3.43 5.37 16.63
CA LEU A 140 3.66 6.70 16.07
C LEU A 140 3.67 6.67 14.53
N LEU A 141 4.22 5.59 13.96
CA LEU A 141 4.25 5.40 12.50
C LEU A 141 2.85 5.10 11.95
N LEU A 142 1.94 4.54 12.74
CA LEU A 142 0.55 4.36 12.33
C LEU A 142 -0.08 5.70 11.94
N GLY A 143 0.10 6.74 12.76
CA GLY A 143 -0.39 8.09 12.43
C GLY A 143 0.19 8.64 11.13
N THR A 144 1.50 8.45 10.90
CA THR A 144 2.17 8.88 9.68
C THR A 144 1.64 8.16 8.44
N LEU A 145 1.50 6.82 8.49
CA LEU A 145 0.98 6.03 7.38
C LEU A 145 -0.46 6.41 7.03
N PHE A 146 -1.33 6.53 8.03
CA PHE A 146 -2.73 6.93 7.84
C PHE A 146 -2.85 8.28 7.15
N LYS A 147 -2.01 9.25 7.55
CA LYS A 147 -1.96 10.57 6.92
C LYS A 147 -1.43 10.50 5.48
N MET A 148 -0.42 9.67 5.21
CA MET A 148 0.14 9.52 3.86
C MET A 148 -0.86 8.89 2.88
N GLY A 149 -1.60 7.87 3.32
CA GLY A 149 -2.57 7.15 2.48
C GLY A 149 -3.97 7.78 2.45
N GLN A 150 -4.24 8.80 3.28
CA GLN A 150 -5.60 9.29 3.53
C GLN A 150 -6.57 8.13 3.83
N PHE A 151 -6.10 7.16 4.61
CA PHE A 151 -6.73 5.87 4.78
C PHE A 151 -7.57 5.89 6.06
N TYR A 152 -8.90 5.88 5.96
CA TYR A 152 -9.79 5.97 7.12
C TYR A 152 -10.75 4.78 7.20
N VAL A 153 -11.22 4.47 8.40
CA VAL A 153 -12.11 3.33 8.65
C VAL A 153 -13.56 3.77 8.86
N PRO A 154 -14.56 3.01 8.39
CA PRO A 154 -15.97 3.44 8.45
C PRO A 154 -16.60 3.37 9.85
N TYR A 155 -15.92 2.78 10.83
CA TYR A 155 -16.48 2.50 12.15
C TYR A 155 -16.20 3.58 13.21
N LEU A 156 -15.36 4.57 12.89
CA LEU A 156 -15.01 5.66 13.80
C LEU A 156 -15.32 7.02 13.16
N PRO A 157 -15.86 8.00 13.90
CA PRO A 157 -16.05 9.35 13.38
C PRO A 157 -14.75 9.95 12.82
N LEU A 158 -14.81 10.53 11.61
CA LEU A 158 -13.64 11.03 10.89
C LEU A 158 -12.83 12.04 11.71
N PHE A 159 -13.49 12.94 12.45
CA PHE A 159 -12.80 13.95 13.25
C PHE A 159 -11.95 13.33 14.37
N LEU A 160 -12.40 12.22 14.97
CA LEU A 160 -11.63 11.49 15.98
C LEU A 160 -10.41 10.81 15.35
N GLN A 161 -10.59 10.19 14.17
CA GLN A 161 -9.48 9.60 13.42
C GLN A 161 -8.43 10.65 13.05
N LYS A 162 -8.85 11.79 12.46
CA LYS A 162 -7.96 12.90 12.09
C LYS A 162 -7.24 13.48 13.30
N ALA A 163 -7.92 13.65 14.44
CA ALA A 163 -7.29 14.12 15.67
C ALA A 163 -6.24 13.14 16.21
N LEU A 164 -6.60 11.85 16.33
CA LEU A 164 -5.72 10.80 16.83
C LEU A 164 -4.49 10.61 15.94
N PHE A 165 -4.69 10.34 14.65
CA PHE A 165 -3.59 10.11 13.71
C PHE A 165 -2.76 11.36 13.46
N GLY A 166 -3.38 12.55 13.51
CA GLY A 166 -2.69 13.83 13.45
C GLY A 166 -1.74 14.03 14.64
N LEU A 167 -2.20 13.72 15.87
CA LEU A 167 -1.36 13.77 17.07
C LEU A 167 -0.21 12.76 16.98
N LEU A 168 -0.50 11.51 16.63
CA LEU A 168 0.51 10.46 16.47
C LEU A 168 1.58 10.83 15.43
N ALA A 169 1.17 11.36 14.27
CA ALA A 169 2.09 11.82 13.24
C ALA A 169 2.95 13.01 13.72
N LYS A 170 2.36 13.95 14.48
CA LYS A 170 3.12 15.07 15.06
C LYS A 170 4.16 14.58 16.07
N LEU A 171 3.82 13.60 16.90
CA LEU A 171 4.75 12.96 17.83
C LEU A 171 5.81 12.13 17.09
N ALA A 172 5.45 11.44 16.02
CA ALA A 172 6.40 10.73 15.16
C ALA A 172 7.45 11.70 14.60
N HIS A 173 7.02 12.87 14.14
CA HIS A 173 7.90 13.91 13.64
C HIS A 173 8.80 14.50 14.74
N TRP A 174 8.21 14.85 15.88
CA TRP A 174 8.94 15.43 17.01
C TRP A 174 10.00 14.48 17.58
N THR A 175 9.69 13.18 17.66
CA THR A 175 10.64 12.15 18.09
C THR A 175 11.63 11.73 17.00
N GLY A 176 11.40 12.14 15.74
CA GLY A 176 12.18 11.69 14.58
C GLY A 176 11.91 10.24 14.15
N SER A 177 10.87 9.60 14.71
CA SER A 177 10.50 8.23 14.34
C SER A 177 10.10 8.12 12.87
N ASP A 178 9.43 9.14 12.33
CA ASP A 178 9.00 9.21 10.93
C ASP A 178 10.16 9.20 9.93
N LYS A 179 11.32 9.76 10.29
CA LYS A 179 12.54 9.73 9.46
C LYS A 179 12.99 8.32 9.10
N SER A 180 12.68 7.33 9.94
CA SER A 180 12.97 5.93 9.66
C SER A 180 12.20 5.37 8.46
N LEU A 181 11.16 6.06 7.99
CA LEU A 181 10.39 5.70 6.79
C LEU A 181 11.02 6.25 5.50
N GLU A 182 11.85 7.30 5.58
CA GLU A 182 12.37 8.01 4.40
C GLU A 182 13.12 7.08 3.45
N LYS A 183 13.85 6.10 3.99
CA LYS A 183 14.59 5.11 3.20
C LYS A 183 13.72 4.31 2.22
N TYR A 184 12.41 4.24 2.44
CA TYR A 184 11.49 3.49 1.57
C TYR A 184 11.00 4.30 0.36
N TYR A 185 11.02 5.64 0.42
CA TYR A 185 10.37 6.49 -0.59
C TYR A 185 11.14 7.76 -0.98
N LYS A 186 12.15 8.17 -0.20
CA LYS A 186 13.19 9.11 -0.61
C LYS A 186 14.37 8.24 -0.97
N GLY A 187 14.52 7.91 -2.25
CA GLY A 187 15.41 6.83 -2.63
C GLY A 187 16.80 6.99 -2.02
N SER A 188 17.33 5.88 -1.51
CA SER A 188 18.67 5.83 -0.95
C SER A 188 19.69 6.10 -2.06
N VAL A 189 20.67 6.97 -1.79
CA VAL A 189 21.98 6.85 -2.44
C VAL A 189 22.42 5.40 -2.23
N ALA A 190 22.64 4.67 -3.32
CA ALA A 190 22.96 3.25 -3.29
C ALA A 190 24.05 2.98 -2.24
N LYS A 191 23.73 2.17 -1.22
CA LYS A 191 24.78 1.43 -0.54
C LYS A 191 25.20 0.35 -1.53
N GLU A 192 26.49 0.34 -1.82
CA GLU A 192 27.17 -0.58 -2.72
C GLU A 192 26.58 -1.98 -2.66
N ALA A 193 26.31 -2.54 -3.84
CA ALA A 193 26.02 -3.95 -3.99
C ALA A 193 27.20 -4.74 -3.39
N LEU A 194 26.92 -5.54 -2.37
CA LEU A 194 27.86 -6.56 -1.92
C LEU A 194 28.17 -7.45 -3.13
N PRO A 195 29.46 -7.74 -3.42
CA PRO A 195 29.82 -8.58 -4.54
C PRO A 195 29.17 -9.96 -4.36
N GLN A 196 28.42 -10.38 -5.37
CA GLN A 196 27.95 -11.76 -5.50
C GLN A 196 29.19 -12.66 -5.58
N GLU A 197 29.36 -13.55 -4.60
CA GLU A 197 30.36 -14.61 -4.70
C GLU A 197 30.03 -15.48 -5.92
N PRO A 198 31.02 -15.78 -6.79
CA PRO A 198 30.77 -16.67 -7.91
C PRO A 198 30.48 -18.08 -7.39
N LEU A 199 29.33 -18.62 -7.80
CA LEU A 199 28.95 -20.02 -7.63
C LEU A 199 30.15 -20.92 -7.99
N GLN A 200 30.67 -21.61 -6.98
CA GLN A 200 31.64 -22.67 -7.16
C GLN A 200 31.04 -23.74 -8.07
N LYS A 201 31.62 -23.90 -9.25
CA LYS A 201 31.45 -25.13 -10.03
C LYS A 201 32.11 -26.26 -9.23
N THR A 202 31.28 -27.11 -8.65
CA THR A 202 31.72 -28.39 -8.10
C THR A 202 31.96 -29.36 -9.27
N PRO A 203 32.91 -30.31 -9.13
CA PRO A 203 33.62 -30.95 -10.23
C PRO A 203 32.79 -31.97 -11.02
#